data_AF-A0A8U0P5K7-F1
#
_entry.id   AF-A0A8U0P5K7-F1
#
_cell.length_a   1.000
_cell.length_b   1.000
_cell.length_c   1.000
_cell.angle_alpha   90.00
_cell.angle_beta   90.00
_cell.angle_gamma   90.00
#
_symmetry.space_group_name_H-M   'P 1'
#
loop_
_entity.id
_entity.type
_entity.pdbx_description
1 polymer ?
#
loop_
_entity_poly.entity_id
_entity_poly.type
_entity_poly.pdbx_seq_one_letter_code
_entity_poly.pdbx_strand_id
1 'polypeptide(L)'
;MVKGKFFYAVRKGFNPGVYQTWDECKSQVDKFPYASYKKFAAEKDAWAFVRGKATSITPDVSEGTSYEATLPRRAPEALEYIPIGQKRHYNHVEEEKEKEKEVVSPAKRAKPSQEASQDSCASSKSSDGFTYMGDAVVVYTDGCCSGNGKPGARAGIGVYWGRDHPLNVAEPLDGRQTNQRAELQAACKALEQAKEMDIKKLVLYTDSKFTINGVTSWVKNWKLNNWRLKSGGPIINKEDFEKLDKLNEELEVVWVNINDACCSTYLLIFSLQV
;
A
#
# COMPACT_ATOMS: atom_id res chain seq x y z
N MET A 1 -4.34 -2.47 46.92
CA MET A 1 -4.76 -3.10 45.65
C MET A 1 -3.53 -3.64 44.95
N VAL A 2 -3.50 -4.93 44.59
CA VAL A 2 -2.35 -5.51 43.86
C VAL A 2 -2.45 -5.08 42.40
N LYS A 3 -1.50 -4.29 41.89
CA LYS A 3 -1.43 -3.98 40.46
C LYS A 3 -1.13 -5.29 39.72
N GLY A 4 -2.01 -5.69 38.80
CA GLY A 4 -1.78 -6.85 37.94
C GLY A 4 -0.46 -6.68 37.17
N LYS A 5 0.50 -7.58 37.39
CA LYS A 5 1.75 -7.59 36.65
C LYS A 5 1.46 -8.06 35.23
N PHE A 6 2.06 -7.39 34.25
CA PHE A 6 1.97 -7.75 32.84
C PHE A 6 3.37 -7.86 32.26
N PHE A 7 3.52 -8.71 31.25
CA PHE A 7 4.79 -8.96 30.58
C PHE A 7 4.70 -8.49 29.13
N TYR A 8 5.76 -7.86 28.63
CA TYR A 8 5.84 -7.31 27.28
C TYR A 8 6.88 -8.10 26.49
N ALA A 9 6.44 -8.85 25.49
CA ALA A 9 7.30 -9.68 24.66
C ALA A 9 7.69 -8.96 23.38
N VAL A 10 8.97 -8.92 23.05
CA VAL A 10 9.52 -8.38 21.80
C VAL A 10 10.11 -9.53 20.98
N ARG A 11 9.51 -9.81 19.82
CA ARG A 11 9.98 -10.82 18.84
C ARG A 11 10.86 -10.20 17.75
N LYS A 12 10.60 -8.95 17.36
CA LYS A 12 11.47 -8.13 16.51
C LYS A 12 11.64 -6.76 17.16
N GLY A 13 12.89 -6.34 17.36
CA GLY A 13 13.29 -5.14 18.07
C GLY A 13 14.82 -5.13 18.25
N PHE A 14 15.38 -4.07 18.86
CA PHE A 14 16.82 -3.96 19.11
C PHE A 14 17.37 -5.14 19.91
N ASN A 15 16.66 -5.55 20.97
CA ASN A 15 16.91 -6.79 21.70
C ASN A 15 15.58 -7.57 21.86
N PRO A 16 15.39 -8.70 21.15
CA PRO A 16 14.26 -9.60 21.38
C PRO A 16 14.30 -10.21 22.78
N GLY A 17 13.17 -10.24 23.48
CA GLY A 17 13.11 -10.65 24.89
C GLY A 17 11.75 -10.38 25.55
N VAL A 18 11.66 -10.62 26.86
CA VAL A 18 10.47 -10.33 27.67
C VAL A 18 10.82 -9.30 28.75
N TYR A 19 10.01 -8.26 28.85
CA TYR A 19 10.21 -7.09 29.70
C TYR A 19 9.07 -6.95 30.72
N GLN A 20 9.39 -6.42 31.90
CA GLN A 20 8.39 -6.28 32.99
C GLN A 20 7.72 -4.90 32.97
N THR A 21 8.37 -3.90 32.38
CA THR A 21 7.82 -2.55 32.21
C THR A 21 7.57 -2.22 30.74
N TRP A 22 6.66 -1.27 30.51
CA TRP A 22 6.43 -0.76 29.15
C TRP A 22 7.64 0.04 28.65
N ASP A 23 8.33 0.77 29.52
CA ASP A 23 9.45 1.65 29.12
C ASP A 23 10.68 0.84 28.66
N GLU A 24 10.97 -0.29 29.32
CA GLU A 24 11.93 -1.29 28.83
C GLU A 24 11.56 -1.82 27.44
N CYS A 25 10.32 -2.28 27.26
CA CYS A 25 9.83 -2.80 25.98
C CYS A 25 9.87 -1.75 24.89
N LYS A 26 9.40 -0.53 25.19
CA LYS A 26 9.37 0.62 24.28
C LYS A 26 10.77 0.93 23.76
N SER A 27 11.77 0.91 24.64
CA SER A 27 13.18 1.14 24.27
C SER A 27 13.73 0.12 23.27
N GLN A 28 13.10 -1.05 23.11
CA GLN A 28 13.50 -2.05 22.10
C GLN A 28 12.74 -1.95 20.78
N VAL A 29 11.61 -1.24 20.73
CA VAL A 29 10.71 -1.21 19.56
C VAL A 29 10.50 0.19 18.97
N ASP A 30 10.71 1.24 19.77
CA ASP A 30 10.64 2.63 19.31
C ASP A 30 11.68 2.88 18.22
N LYS A 31 11.23 3.32 17.04
CA LYS A 31 12.07 3.55 15.85
C LYS A 31 12.76 2.29 15.27
N PHE A 32 12.46 1.09 15.76
CA PHE A 32 12.96 -0.15 15.15
C PHE A 32 12.05 -0.56 13.96
N PRO A 33 12.60 -0.72 12.73
CA PRO A 33 11.78 -1.03 11.56
C PRO A 33 11.17 -2.43 11.67
N TYR A 34 9.86 -2.53 11.39
CA TYR A 34 9.08 -3.78 11.48
C TYR A 34 9.14 -4.47 12.85
N ALA A 35 9.20 -3.68 13.94
CA ALA A 35 9.12 -4.19 15.30
C ALA A 35 7.85 -5.04 15.52
N SER A 36 7.98 -6.12 16.29
CA SER A 36 6.92 -7.08 16.56
C SER A 36 6.91 -7.39 18.04
N TYR A 37 5.89 -6.90 18.75
CA TYR A 37 5.76 -7.06 20.20
C TYR A 37 4.30 -7.30 20.61
N LYS A 38 4.09 -7.89 21.80
CA LYS A 38 2.76 -8.17 22.35
C LYS A 38 2.79 -8.21 23.88
N LYS A 39 1.68 -7.80 24.51
CA LYS A 39 1.47 -7.82 25.97
C LYS A 39 0.78 -9.12 26.41
N PHE A 40 1.21 -9.68 27.53
CA PHE A 40 0.70 -10.93 28.11
C PHE A 40 0.44 -10.78 29.61
N ALA A 41 -0.47 -11.59 30.15
CA ALA A 41 -0.71 -11.70 31.60
C ALA A 41 0.30 -12.64 32.28
N ALA A 42 0.79 -13.67 31.57
CA ALA A 42 1.77 -14.62 32.07
C ALA A 42 3.09 -14.54 31.28
N GLU A 43 4.21 -14.64 32.01
CA GLU A 43 5.57 -14.61 31.43
C GLU A 43 5.82 -15.79 30.47
N LYS A 44 5.24 -16.96 30.77
CA LYS A 44 5.36 -18.18 29.95
C LYS A 44 4.87 -17.95 28.52
N ASP A 45 3.77 -17.22 28.36
CA ASP A 45 3.14 -16.92 27.07
C ASP A 45 3.94 -15.84 26.31
N ALA A 46 4.46 -14.86 27.05
CA ALA A 46 5.38 -13.86 26.52
C ALA A 46 6.61 -14.53 25.88
N TRP A 47 7.25 -15.46 26.59
CA TRP A 47 8.37 -16.24 26.04
C TRP A 47 7.97 -17.18 24.89
N ALA A 48 6.74 -17.71 24.88
CA ALA A 48 6.25 -18.51 23.75
C ALA A 48 6.16 -17.66 22.46
N PHE A 49 5.69 -16.41 22.58
CA PHE A 49 5.64 -15.45 21.48
C PHE A 49 7.03 -15.06 20.96
N VAL A 50 8.00 -14.78 21.84
CA VAL A 50 9.40 -14.48 21.43
C VAL A 50 10.00 -15.67 20.66
N ARG A 51 9.83 -16.89 21.18
CA ARG A 51 10.29 -18.15 20.53
C ARG A 51 9.49 -18.52 19.28
N GLY A 52 8.46 -17.75 18.94
CA GLY A 52 7.65 -17.95 17.73
C GLY A 52 6.71 -19.16 17.74
N LYS A 53 6.45 -19.76 18.90
CA LYS A 53 5.51 -20.88 19.04
C LYS A 53 4.10 -20.31 19.21
N ALA A 54 3.22 -20.55 18.23
CA ALA A 54 1.85 -20.06 18.28
C ALA A 54 1.06 -20.75 19.40
N THR A 55 0.67 -19.98 20.42
CA THR A 55 -0.25 -20.45 21.48
C THR A 55 -1.68 -20.15 21.06
N SER A 56 -2.32 -21.12 20.40
CA SER A 56 -3.75 -21.11 20.11
C SER A 56 -4.54 -21.57 21.32
N ILE A 57 -5.04 -20.64 22.15
CA ILE A 57 -6.05 -20.92 23.17
C ILE A 57 -7.10 -19.80 23.17
N THR A 58 -8.30 -20.18 22.77
CA THR A 58 -9.58 -19.53 23.12
C THR A 58 -10.01 -20.00 24.52
N PRO A 59 -10.67 -19.16 25.33
CA PRO A 59 -11.53 -19.63 26.41
C PRO A 59 -13.00 -19.68 25.95
N ASP A 60 -13.64 -20.82 26.19
CA ASP A 60 -15.06 -21.08 25.93
C ASP A 60 -15.88 -20.99 27.24
N VAL A 61 -17.17 -20.68 27.07
CA VAL A 61 -18.32 -20.51 27.99
C VAL A 61 -18.30 -21.45 29.23
N SER A 62 -18.74 -21.12 30.44
CA SER A 62 -19.90 -20.31 30.91
C SER A 62 -19.56 -19.45 32.18
N GLU A 63 -20.47 -18.78 32.93
CA GLU A 63 -21.94 -18.67 32.90
C GLU A 63 -22.43 -17.26 33.33
N GLY A 64 -23.62 -17.14 33.95
CA GLY A 64 -24.31 -15.86 34.20
C GLY A 64 -24.36 -15.32 35.64
N THR A 65 -24.51 -13.99 35.73
CA THR A 65 -25.52 -13.28 36.54
C THR A 65 -25.67 -11.85 36.00
N SER A 66 -26.89 -11.30 36.02
CA SER A 66 -27.28 -10.02 35.42
C SER A 66 -26.96 -8.78 36.27
N TYR A 67 -26.55 -7.69 35.61
CA TYR A 67 -27.04 -6.33 35.90
C TYR A 67 -26.84 -5.38 34.69
N GLU A 68 -27.61 -4.29 34.67
CA GLU A 68 -27.89 -3.48 33.48
C GLU A 68 -26.90 -2.35 33.14
N ALA A 69 -26.94 -1.96 31.87
CA ALA A 69 -26.77 -0.61 31.32
C ALA A 69 -25.49 0.20 31.66
N THR A 70 -24.62 0.39 30.65
CA THR A 70 -24.61 1.61 29.80
C THR A 70 -23.45 1.63 28.78
N LEU A 71 -23.76 2.00 27.53
CA LEU A 71 -22.80 2.39 26.48
C LEU A 71 -22.83 3.96 26.34
N PRO A 72 -22.13 4.60 25.38
CA PRO A 72 -20.70 4.90 25.44
C PRO A 72 -20.36 6.38 25.11
N ARG A 73 -19.18 6.89 25.46
CA ARG A 73 -18.61 8.16 24.88
C ARG A 73 -17.09 7.99 24.68
N ARG A 74 -16.60 8.03 23.42
CA ARG A 74 -16.01 9.20 22.70
C ARG A 74 -14.77 9.80 23.40
N ALA A 75 -13.70 10.25 22.73
CA ALA A 75 -13.18 10.07 21.37
C ALA A 75 -11.73 10.67 21.32
N PRO A 76 -10.92 10.53 20.24
CA PRO A 76 -9.51 10.93 20.21
C PRO A 76 -9.18 12.14 19.29
N GLU A 77 -8.48 13.15 19.82
CA GLU A 77 -7.72 14.20 19.10
C GLU A 77 -6.45 14.50 19.96
N ALA A 78 -5.30 14.99 19.47
CA ALA A 78 -5.01 15.68 18.21
C ALA A 78 -3.79 15.15 17.45
N LEU A 79 -3.81 15.40 16.13
CA LEU A 79 -2.63 15.35 15.26
C LEU A 79 -1.96 16.72 15.27
N GLU A 80 -0.69 16.79 15.64
CA GLU A 80 0.15 17.96 15.37
C GLU A 80 1.27 17.63 14.38
N TYR A 81 1.59 18.65 13.59
CA TYR A 81 2.44 18.64 12.40
C TYR A 81 3.90 18.94 12.76
N ILE A 82 4.86 18.14 12.26
CA ILE A 82 6.30 18.50 12.19
C ILE A 82 6.90 17.93 10.88
N PRO A 83 7.69 18.70 10.10
CA PRO A 83 8.10 18.35 8.74
C PRO A 83 9.32 17.42 8.64
N ILE A 84 9.46 16.72 7.52
CA ILE A 84 10.63 15.89 7.16
C ILE A 84 11.40 16.54 6.01
N GLY A 85 12.72 16.72 6.18
CA GLY A 85 13.60 16.99 5.07
C GLY A 85 15.00 17.52 5.44
N GLN A 86 15.96 16.62 5.70
CA GLN A 86 17.37 16.92 5.45
C GLN A 86 18.10 15.73 4.80
N LYS A 87 18.48 15.97 3.54
CA LYS A 87 19.64 15.48 2.77
C LYS A 87 20.25 14.11 3.12
N ARG A 88 20.36 13.27 2.09
CA ARG A 88 21.63 12.60 1.78
C ARG A 88 22.18 13.17 0.47
N HIS A 89 23.48 13.46 0.44
CA HIS A 89 24.16 13.92 -0.77
C HIS A 89 24.23 12.79 -1.80
N TYR A 90 24.12 13.14 -3.07
CA TYR A 90 24.65 12.35 -4.17
C TYR A 90 25.67 13.21 -4.91
N ASN A 91 26.82 12.64 -5.24
CA ASN A 91 27.96 13.40 -5.75
C ASN A 91 27.80 13.67 -7.25
N HIS A 92 28.22 14.87 -7.65
CA HIS A 92 28.24 15.35 -9.03
C HIS A 92 29.56 14.94 -9.71
N VAL A 93 29.48 14.24 -10.84
CA VAL A 93 30.52 14.19 -11.89
C VAL A 93 29.86 14.07 -13.26
N GLU A 94 29.75 15.19 -13.95
CA GLU A 94 29.84 15.32 -15.42
C GLU A 94 31.30 15.80 -15.70
N GLU A 95 31.94 15.75 -16.86
CA GLU A 95 31.66 15.41 -18.26
C GLU A 95 33.07 15.16 -18.92
N GLU A 96 33.33 14.59 -20.10
CA GLU A 96 33.14 15.17 -21.45
C GLU A 96 33.59 14.21 -22.59
N LYS A 97 32.90 14.32 -23.75
CA LYS A 97 33.36 14.34 -25.16
C LYS A 97 34.05 13.15 -25.91
N GLU A 98 33.30 12.67 -26.91
CA GLU A 98 33.60 12.62 -28.37
C GLU A 98 34.84 11.88 -28.95
N LYS A 99 34.57 10.97 -29.91
CA LYS A 99 34.99 11.13 -31.34
C LYS A 99 34.36 10.10 -32.29
N GLU A 100 34.16 10.52 -33.54
CA GLU A 100 33.60 9.74 -34.65
C GLU A 100 34.61 8.76 -35.28
N LYS A 101 34.11 7.68 -35.92
CA LYS A 101 34.38 7.39 -37.35
C LYS A 101 33.54 6.24 -37.92
N GLU A 102 33.55 6.14 -39.25
CA GLU A 102 32.52 5.56 -40.11
C GLU A 102 32.97 4.24 -40.81
N VAL A 103 32.02 3.66 -41.56
CA VAL A 103 32.13 2.79 -42.77
C VAL A 103 32.19 1.24 -42.65
N VAL A 104 31.37 0.62 -43.53
CA VAL A 104 31.41 -0.74 -44.14
C VAL A 104 30.68 -1.91 -43.43
N SER A 105 29.70 -2.46 -44.17
CA SER A 105 29.11 -3.81 -44.05
C SER A 105 29.57 -4.65 -45.28
N PRO A 106 29.50 -6.01 -45.35
CA PRO A 106 28.22 -6.74 -45.31
C PRO A 106 28.19 -8.24 -44.84
N ALA A 107 26.99 -8.69 -44.48
CA ALA A 107 26.35 -10.00 -44.69
C ALA A 107 27.05 -11.36 -44.41
N LYS A 108 26.34 -12.23 -43.64
CA LYS A 108 26.02 -13.63 -44.03
C LYS A 108 24.86 -14.23 -43.18
N ARG A 109 24.36 -15.41 -43.58
CA ARG A 109 22.99 -15.93 -43.39
C ARG A 109 23.00 -17.39 -42.87
N ALA A 110 22.20 -17.74 -41.85
CA ALA A 110 21.42 -19.01 -41.72
C ALA A 110 20.87 -19.30 -40.29
N LYS A 111 19.78 -20.06 -40.23
CA LYS A 111 19.03 -20.63 -39.06
C LYS A 111 19.49 -22.10 -38.78
N PRO A 112 18.82 -22.92 -37.93
CA PRO A 112 18.46 -22.77 -36.50
C PRO A 112 18.80 -24.06 -35.67
N SER A 113 18.55 -24.05 -34.34
CA SER A 113 18.25 -25.28 -33.58
C SER A 113 17.52 -25.00 -32.25
N GLN A 114 16.69 -25.97 -31.81
CA GLN A 114 15.98 -26.03 -30.52
C GLN A 114 16.90 -26.75 -29.48
N GLU A 115 16.63 -26.92 -28.18
CA GLU A 115 15.35 -27.14 -27.47
C GLU A 115 15.53 -27.09 -25.92
N ALA A 116 14.43 -26.84 -25.17
CA ALA A 116 14.23 -27.07 -23.71
C ALA A 116 15.11 -26.30 -22.67
N SER A 117 14.65 -25.93 -21.45
CA SER A 117 13.39 -26.20 -20.73
C SER A 117 12.97 -25.08 -19.75
N GLN A 118 11.68 -24.71 -19.82
CA GLN A 118 10.74 -24.46 -18.70
C GLN A 118 11.19 -23.69 -17.43
N ASP A 119 10.62 -22.50 -17.24
CA ASP A 119 9.72 -22.28 -16.09
C ASP A 119 8.59 -21.28 -16.47
N SER A 120 7.41 -21.37 -15.85
CA SER A 120 6.16 -20.93 -16.50
C SER A 120 5.41 -19.75 -15.84
N CYS A 121 5.25 -18.65 -16.57
CA CYS A 121 4.15 -17.68 -16.39
C CYS A 121 3.66 -17.12 -17.74
N ALA A 122 3.20 -18.00 -18.63
CA ALA A 122 2.75 -17.62 -19.96
C ALA A 122 1.43 -16.81 -19.89
N SER A 123 1.56 -15.48 -19.93
CA SER A 123 0.45 -14.58 -20.28
C SER A 123 -0.01 -14.90 -21.71
N SER A 124 -1.12 -15.64 -21.81
CA SER A 124 -1.85 -15.77 -23.06
C SER A 124 -2.40 -14.39 -23.43
N LYS A 125 -1.89 -13.80 -24.51
CA LYS A 125 -2.44 -12.55 -25.05
C LYS A 125 -3.93 -12.74 -25.35
N SER A 126 -4.79 -12.10 -24.56
CA SER A 126 -6.20 -11.98 -24.88
C SER A 126 -6.38 -11.11 -26.14
N SER A 127 -7.49 -11.29 -26.84
CA SER A 127 -7.81 -10.50 -28.04
C SER A 127 -8.13 -9.04 -27.74
N ASP A 128 -8.54 -8.74 -26.51
CA ASP A 128 -8.85 -7.41 -25.98
C ASP A 128 -7.62 -6.63 -25.47
N GLY A 129 -6.47 -7.29 -25.28
CA GLY A 129 -5.22 -6.67 -24.82
C GLY A 129 -5.09 -6.48 -23.29
N PHE A 130 -6.08 -6.88 -22.51
CA PHE A 130 -6.00 -6.85 -21.04
C PHE A 130 -5.11 -7.95 -20.48
N THR A 131 -4.57 -7.71 -19.27
CA THR A 131 -3.96 -8.78 -18.46
C THR A 131 -5.04 -9.38 -17.55
N TYR A 132 -5.05 -10.70 -17.35
CA TYR A 132 -6.05 -11.40 -16.52
C TYR A 132 -5.42 -12.19 -15.38
N MET A 133 -6.15 -12.28 -14.26
CA MET A 133 -5.90 -13.22 -13.16
C MET A 133 -7.19 -13.98 -12.87
N GLY A 134 -7.29 -15.20 -13.41
CA GLY A 134 -8.55 -15.95 -13.42
C GLY A 134 -9.54 -15.27 -14.38
N ASP A 135 -10.74 -14.95 -13.89
CA ASP A 135 -11.78 -14.22 -14.61
C ASP A 135 -11.79 -12.70 -14.36
N ALA A 136 -10.83 -12.19 -13.58
CA ALA A 136 -10.69 -10.77 -13.27
C ALA A 136 -9.61 -10.10 -14.14
N VAL A 137 -9.89 -8.90 -14.64
CA VAL A 137 -8.91 -8.04 -15.32
C VAL A 137 -7.91 -7.50 -14.30
N VAL A 138 -6.65 -7.35 -14.68
CA VAL A 138 -5.59 -6.78 -13.85
C VAL A 138 -5.33 -5.34 -14.28
N VAL A 139 -5.22 -4.44 -13.31
CA VAL A 139 -4.76 -3.06 -13.52
C VAL A 139 -3.77 -2.66 -12.45
N TYR A 140 -2.82 -1.80 -12.81
CA TYR A 140 -1.82 -1.22 -11.93
C TYR A 140 -2.03 0.29 -11.88
N THR A 141 -1.97 0.88 -10.67
CA THR A 141 -2.18 2.32 -10.45
C THR A 141 -1.13 2.89 -9.52
N ASP A 142 -0.63 4.09 -9.85
CA ASP A 142 0.36 4.84 -9.08
C ASP A 142 0.02 6.34 -9.10
N GLY A 143 0.35 7.05 -8.03
CA GLY A 143 0.14 8.48 -7.88
C GLY A 143 1.35 9.18 -7.27
N CYS A 144 2.08 9.93 -8.11
CA CYS A 144 3.29 10.62 -7.69
C CYS A 144 3.04 12.09 -7.32
N CYS A 145 3.88 12.66 -6.45
CA CYS A 145 3.86 14.09 -6.16
C CYS A 145 5.26 14.66 -5.88
N SER A 146 5.82 15.33 -6.89
CA SER A 146 7.03 16.14 -6.76
C SER A 146 6.78 17.33 -5.82
N GLY A 147 7.69 17.56 -4.87
CA GLY A 147 7.57 18.67 -3.92
C GLY A 147 6.41 18.57 -2.92
N ASN A 148 5.82 17.38 -2.72
CA ASN A 148 4.68 17.16 -1.82
C ASN A 148 4.78 17.93 -0.49
N GLY A 149 3.74 18.71 -0.16
CA GLY A 149 3.69 19.55 1.05
C GLY A 149 4.43 20.90 0.96
N LYS A 150 4.96 21.28 -0.21
CA LYS A 150 5.63 22.57 -0.45
C LYS A 150 4.87 23.41 -1.49
N PRO A 151 5.06 24.75 -1.52
CA PRO A 151 4.62 25.58 -2.64
C PRO A 151 5.23 25.08 -3.96
N GLY A 152 4.45 25.09 -5.04
CA GLY A 152 4.87 24.60 -6.35
C GLY A 152 4.92 23.07 -6.48
N ALA A 153 4.34 22.30 -5.54
CA ALA A 153 4.16 20.87 -5.71
C ALA A 153 3.40 20.54 -7.02
N ARG A 154 3.84 19.50 -7.73
CA ARG A 154 3.16 18.96 -8.93
C ARG A 154 2.96 17.47 -8.76
N ALA A 155 1.74 17.00 -8.98
CA ALA A 155 1.35 15.61 -8.89
C ALA A 155 0.85 15.07 -10.23
N GLY A 156 0.97 13.76 -10.42
CA GLY A 156 0.53 13.03 -11.59
C GLY A 156 -0.09 11.69 -11.20
N ILE A 157 -0.92 11.15 -12.06
CA ILE A 157 -1.53 9.83 -11.88
C ILE A 157 -1.20 8.93 -13.08
N GLY A 158 -0.96 7.65 -12.79
CA GLY A 158 -0.71 6.60 -13.76
C GLY A 158 -1.71 5.46 -13.62
N VAL A 159 -2.24 4.99 -14.75
CA VAL A 159 -3.00 3.73 -14.82
C VAL A 159 -2.43 2.89 -15.96
N TYR A 160 -2.14 1.62 -15.67
CA TYR A 160 -1.54 0.68 -16.61
C TYR A 160 -2.32 -0.65 -16.62
N TRP A 161 -2.89 -0.97 -17.78
CA TRP A 161 -3.72 -2.15 -18.04
C TRP A 161 -2.98 -3.30 -18.73
N GLY A 162 -1.89 -2.96 -19.41
CA GLY A 162 -1.15 -3.88 -20.26
C GLY A 162 -0.19 -3.13 -21.18
N ARG A 163 0.70 -3.87 -21.82
CA ARG A 163 1.68 -3.30 -22.74
C ARG A 163 0.97 -2.72 -23.96
N ASP A 164 1.29 -1.46 -24.29
CA ASP A 164 0.76 -0.73 -25.44
C ASP A 164 -0.79 -0.64 -25.46
N HIS A 165 -1.43 -0.75 -24.28
CA HIS A 165 -2.89 -0.76 -24.14
C HIS A 165 -3.49 0.66 -24.24
N PRO A 166 -4.58 0.88 -25.01
CA PRO A 166 -5.11 2.23 -25.29
C PRO A 166 -5.71 2.95 -24.08
N LEU A 167 -6.05 2.23 -23.00
CA LEU A 167 -6.53 2.83 -21.74
C LEU A 167 -5.39 3.21 -20.77
N ASN A 168 -4.12 2.98 -21.12
CA ASN A 168 -3.02 3.44 -20.27
C ASN A 168 -3.02 4.98 -20.23
N VAL A 169 -2.93 5.56 -19.04
CA VAL A 169 -2.83 7.01 -18.85
C VAL A 169 -1.64 7.39 -17.99
N ALA A 170 -1.07 8.55 -18.29
CA ALA A 170 -0.14 9.29 -17.47
C ALA A 170 -0.54 10.76 -17.59
N GLU A 171 -1.25 11.29 -16.59
CA GLU A 171 -1.85 12.63 -16.66
C GLU A 171 -1.56 13.46 -15.39
N PRO A 172 -1.40 14.78 -15.49
CA PRO A 172 -1.24 15.64 -14.32
C PRO A 172 -2.50 15.62 -13.45
N LEU A 173 -2.32 15.65 -12.13
CA LEU A 173 -3.45 15.69 -11.19
C LEU A 173 -4.09 17.08 -11.18
N ASP A 174 -5.37 17.19 -11.48
CA ASP A 174 -6.12 18.44 -11.32
C ASP A 174 -6.36 18.80 -9.85
N GLY A 175 -6.25 20.08 -9.48
CA GLY A 175 -6.64 20.59 -8.16
C GLY A 175 -5.53 20.47 -7.09
N ARG A 176 -5.85 19.91 -5.91
CA ARG A 176 -4.90 19.83 -4.77
C ARG A 176 -3.77 18.82 -5.04
N GLN A 177 -2.55 19.35 -5.10
CA GLN A 177 -1.31 18.62 -5.38
C GLN A 177 -0.75 17.93 -4.12
N THR A 178 -1.12 16.67 -3.87
CA THR A 178 -0.52 15.83 -2.82
C THR A 178 -0.43 14.37 -3.24
N ASN A 179 0.57 13.63 -2.74
CA ASN A 179 0.75 12.20 -3.07
C ASN A 179 -0.51 11.39 -2.74
N GLN A 180 -1.03 11.53 -1.51
CA GLN A 180 -2.23 10.83 -1.05
C GLN A 180 -3.46 11.04 -1.94
N ARG A 181 -3.56 12.18 -2.64
CA ARG A 181 -4.67 12.45 -3.55
C ARG A 181 -4.38 11.93 -4.97
N ALA A 182 -3.13 11.99 -5.43
CA ALA A 182 -2.72 11.35 -6.67
C ALA A 182 -3.04 9.84 -6.63
N GLU A 183 -2.64 9.16 -5.56
CA GLU A 183 -2.88 7.73 -5.31
C GLU A 183 -4.36 7.34 -5.33
N LEU A 184 -5.23 8.18 -4.76
CA LEU A 184 -6.67 7.96 -4.78
C LEU A 184 -7.27 8.22 -6.16
N GLN A 185 -6.83 9.28 -6.85
CA GLN A 185 -7.36 9.65 -8.17
C GLN A 185 -6.88 8.69 -9.27
N ALA A 186 -5.67 8.13 -9.17
CA ALA A 186 -5.19 7.05 -10.02
C ALA A 186 -6.11 5.81 -9.91
N ALA A 187 -6.45 5.42 -8.69
CA ALA A 187 -7.39 4.32 -8.45
C ALA A 187 -8.81 4.64 -8.93
N CYS A 188 -9.34 5.84 -8.67
CA CYS A 188 -10.63 6.29 -9.22
C CYS A 188 -10.66 6.21 -10.75
N LYS A 189 -9.62 6.72 -11.43
CA LYS A 189 -9.50 6.73 -12.89
C LYS A 189 -9.52 5.31 -13.46
N ALA A 190 -8.83 4.37 -12.81
CA ALA A 190 -8.85 2.95 -13.19
C ALA A 190 -10.25 2.32 -13.05
N LEU A 191 -10.97 2.62 -11.96
CA LEU A 191 -12.34 2.11 -11.78
C LEU A 191 -13.35 2.75 -12.75
N GLU A 192 -13.19 4.04 -13.09
CA GLU A 192 -14.00 4.71 -14.11
C GLU A 192 -13.79 4.06 -15.49
N GLN A 193 -12.53 3.84 -15.89
CA GLN A 193 -12.20 3.11 -17.12
C GLN A 193 -12.74 1.67 -17.12
N ALA A 194 -12.64 0.94 -16.00
CA ALA A 194 -13.20 -0.41 -15.88
C ALA A 194 -14.71 -0.41 -16.16
N LYS A 195 -15.43 0.53 -15.55
CA LYS A 195 -16.88 0.69 -15.69
C LYS A 195 -17.28 1.06 -17.11
N GLU A 196 -16.56 1.99 -17.75
CA GLU A 196 -16.82 2.39 -19.15
C GLU A 196 -16.65 1.23 -20.14
N MET A 197 -15.82 0.23 -19.78
CA MET A 197 -15.57 -0.99 -20.57
C MET A 197 -16.46 -2.20 -20.18
N ASP A 198 -17.46 -2.03 -19.30
CA ASP A 198 -18.29 -3.11 -18.70
C ASP A 198 -17.47 -4.23 -18.00
N ILE A 199 -16.26 -3.91 -17.50
CA ILE A 199 -15.43 -4.84 -16.73
C ILE A 199 -16.00 -4.94 -15.32
N LYS A 200 -16.46 -6.14 -14.92
CA LYS A 200 -17.12 -6.36 -13.62
C LYS A 200 -16.17 -6.80 -12.50
N LYS A 201 -15.10 -7.52 -12.85
CA LYS A 201 -14.13 -8.09 -11.90
C LYS A 201 -12.74 -7.53 -12.16
N LEU A 202 -12.11 -6.99 -11.13
CA LEU A 202 -10.85 -6.26 -11.25
C LEU A 202 -9.88 -6.62 -10.11
N VAL A 203 -8.63 -6.92 -10.45
CA VAL A 203 -7.51 -6.97 -9.50
C VAL A 203 -6.73 -5.67 -9.66
N LEU A 204 -6.88 -4.76 -8.69
CA LEU A 204 -6.22 -3.45 -8.68
C LEU A 204 -4.96 -3.51 -7.81
N TYR A 205 -3.82 -3.31 -8.45
CA TYR A 205 -2.50 -3.26 -7.82
C TYR A 205 -2.07 -1.82 -7.56
N THR A 206 -1.74 -1.49 -6.30
CA THR A 206 -1.17 -0.20 -5.88
C THR A 206 -0.22 -0.42 -4.69
N ASP A 207 0.84 0.36 -4.55
CA ASP A 207 1.69 0.35 -3.36
C ASP A 207 1.10 1.18 -2.20
N SER A 208 0.15 2.09 -2.49
CA SER A 208 -0.55 2.94 -1.52
C SER A 208 -1.41 2.16 -0.52
N LYS A 209 -0.78 1.86 0.62
CA LYS A 209 -1.48 1.38 1.83
C LYS A 209 -2.52 2.37 2.35
N PHE A 210 -2.40 3.66 2.01
CA PHE A 210 -3.41 4.67 2.39
C PHE A 210 -4.70 4.47 1.61
N THR A 211 -4.62 4.30 0.28
CA THR A 211 -5.76 3.99 -0.58
C THR A 211 -6.43 2.69 -0.15
N ILE A 212 -5.65 1.60 -0.02
CA ILE A 212 -6.15 0.28 0.36
C ILE A 212 -6.85 0.30 1.73
N ASN A 213 -6.19 0.78 2.79
CA ASN A 213 -6.82 0.82 4.12
C ASN A 213 -8.06 1.74 4.16
N GLY A 214 -8.05 2.81 3.36
CA GLY A 214 -9.17 3.71 3.18
C GLY A 214 -10.42 2.99 2.70
N VAL A 215 -10.35 2.43 1.50
CA VAL A 215 -11.49 1.75 0.86
C VAL A 215 -11.90 0.45 1.58
N THR A 216 -10.95 -0.37 2.05
CA THR A 216 -11.30 -1.65 2.70
C THR A 216 -11.87 -1.49 4.11
N SER A 217 -11.45 -0.46 4.85
CA SER A 217 -11.61 -0.41 6.31
C SER A 217 -12.05 0.94 6.87
N TRP A 218 -11.51 2.08 6.40
CA TRP A 218 -11.82 3.38 7.00
C TRP A 218 -13.16 3.95 6.53
N VAL A 219 -13.48 3.87 5.24
CA VAL A 219 -14.71 4.44 4.68
C VAL A 219 -15.96 3.87 5.35
N LYS A 220 -15.99 2.57 5.65
CA LYS A 220 -17.07 1.92 6.43
C LYS A 220 -17.32 2.63 7.77
N ASN A 221 -16.27 2.98 8.50
CA ASN A 221 -16.35 3.70 9.77
C ASN A 221 -16.70 5.19 9.57
N TRP A 222 -16.24 5.81 8.48
CA TRP A 222 -16.53 7.20 8.16
C TRP A 222 -17.97 7.42 7.70
N LYS A 223 -18.56 6.54 6.87
CA LYS A 223 -19.99 6.55 6.53
C LYS A 223 -20.86 6.51 7.80
N LEU A 224 -20.53 5.63 8.75
CA LEU A 224 -21.23 5.55 10.05
C LEU A 224 -21.05 6.79 10.94
N ASN A 225 -19.95 7.55 10.79
CA ASN A 225 -19.65 8.76 11.57
C ASN A 225 -19.85 10.06 10.77
N ASN A 226 -20.73 10.06 9.76
CA ASN A 226 -21.05 11.22 8.92
C ASN A 226 -19.81 11.92 8.32
N TRP A 227 -18.83 11.13 7.87
CA TRP A 227 -17.57 11.57 7.29
C TRP A 227 -16.76 12.54 8.16
N ARG A 228 -16.74 12.29 9.47
CA ARG A 228 -15.87 12.97 10.43
C ARG A 228 -14.78 12.03 10.93
N LEU A 229 -13.60 12.58 11.17
CA LEU A 229 -12.61 11.94 12.02
C LEU A 229 -13.23 11.68 13.40
N LYS A 230 -12.77 10.65 14.11
CA LYS A 230 -13.24 10.38 15.49
C LYS A 230 -13.06 11.61 16.39
N SER A 231 -12.05 12.40 16.07
CA SER A 231 -11.66 13.66 16.67
C SER A 231 -12.73 14.75 16.58
N GLY A 232 -13.44 14.79 15.44
CA GLY A 232 -14.50 15.76 15.11
C GLY A 232 -14.18 16.56 13.84
N GLY A 233 -12.89 16.64 13.50
CA GLY A 233 -12.38 17.31 12.31
C GLY A 233 -12.83 16.66 10.98
N PRO A 234 -12.77 17.41 9.87
CA PRO A 234 -13.13 16.93 8.55
C PRO A 234 -12.10 15.94 8.00
N ILE A 235 -12.53 15.03 7.14
CA ILE A 235 -11.63 14.13 6.41
C ILE A 235 -11.11 14.85 5.17
N ILE A 236 -9.80 15.09 5.10
CA ILE A 236 -9.16 15.93 4.06
C ILE A 236 -9.38 15.40 2.63
N ASN A 237 -9.46 14.07 2.48
CA ASN A 237 -9.70 13.37 1.21
C ASN A 237 -11.14 12.82 1.12
N LYS A 238 -12.13 13.45 1.79
CA LYS A 238 -13.51 12.98 1.83
C LYS A 238 -14.06 12.72 0.42
N GLU A 239 -14.00 13.72 -0.45
CA GLU A 239 -14.56 13.67 -1.81
C GLU A 239 -13.88 12.58 -2.67
N ASP A 240 -12.55 12.46 -2.57
CA ASP A 240 -11.78 11.42 -3.25
C ASP A 240 -12.25 10.01 -2.81
N PHE A 241 -12.48 9.82 -1.50
CA PHE A 241 -12.95 8.54 -0.95
C PHE A 241 -14.44 8.26 -1.20
N GLU A 242 -15.32 9.27 -1.20
CA GLU A 242 -16.74 9.11 -1.57
C GLU A 242 -16.88 8.68 -3.02
N LYS A 243 -16.07 9.25 -3.93
CA LYS A 243 -16.00 8.83 -5.34
C LYS A 243 -15.50 7.39 -5.46
N LEU A 244 -14.39 7.06 -4.80
CA LEU A 244 -13.78 5.72 -4.88
C LEU A 244 -14.70 4.63 -4.32
N ASP A 245 -15.34 4.88 -3.19
CA ASP A 245 -16.26 3.95 -2.52
C ASP A 245 -17.48 3.65 -3.38
N LYS A 246 -18.08 4.66 -4.03
CA LYS A 246 -19.18 4.45 -4.99
C LYS A 246 -18.75 3.54 -6.15
N LEU A 247 -17.60 3.80 -6.76
CA LEU A 247 -17.07 2.99 -7.86
C LEU A 247 -16.76 1.55 -7.39
N ASN A 248 -16.31 1.38 -6.15
CA ASN A 248 -16.05 0.08 -5.53
C ASN A 248 -17.34 -0.66 -5.09
N GLU A 249 -18.49 0.02 -4.96
CA GLU A 249 -19.80 -0.63 -4.75
C GLU A 249 -20.39 -1.14 -6.08
N GLU A 250 -20.00 -0.56 -7.22
CA GLU A 250 -20.46 -0.95 -8.56
C GLU A 250 -19.61 -2.06 -9.22
N LEU A 251 -18.41 -2.36 -8.66
CA LEU A 251 -17.40 -3.27 -9.24
C LEU A 251 -16.91 -4.30 -8.21
N GLU A 252 -16.60 -5.53 -8.65
CA GLU A 252 -15.95 -6.55 -7.81
C GLU A 252 -14.43 -6.35 -7.82
N VAL A 253 -13.93 -5.46 -6.96
CA VAL A 253 -12.52 -5.05 -6.89
C VAL A 253 -11.74 -5.80 -5.80
N VAL A 254 -10.72 -6.54 -6.20
CA VAL A 254 -9.70 -7.13 -5.32
C VAL A 254 -8.50 -6.19 -5.25
N TRP A 255 -8.26 -5.62 -4.07
CA TRP A 255 -7.16 -4.69 -3.83
C TRP A 255 -5.89 -5.44 -3.41
N VAL A 256 -4.83 -5.32 -4.21
CA VAL A 256 -3.54 -5.98 -3.94
C VAL A 256 -2.46 -4.94 -3.73
N ASN A 257 -1.69 -5.11 -2.65
CA ASN A 257 -0.62 -4.18 -2.32
C ASN A 257 0.72 -4.59 -2.95
N ILE A 258 1.33 -3.70 -3.73
CA ILE A 258 2.64 -3.95 -4.34
C ILE A 258 3.76 -3.68 -3.33
N ASN A 259 3.99 -4.64 -2.43
CA ASN A 259 5.21 -4.68 -1.60
C ASN A 259 6.09 -5.91 -1.92
N ASP A 260 5.65 -6.82 -2.79
CA ASP A 260 6.50 -7.91 -3.28
C ASP A 260 7.51 -7.39 -4.32
N ALA A 261 8.78 -7.63 -4.03
CA ALA A 261 9.93 -7.09 -4.76
C ALA A 261 10.05 -7.53 -6.23
N CYS A 262 9.15 -8.40 -6.72
CA CYS A 262 9.09 -8.83 -8.12
C CYS A 262 8.35 -7.85 -9.06
N CYS A 263 7.43 -7.02 -8.57
CA CYS A 263 6.59 -6.17 -9.44
C CYS A 263 6.96 -4.68 -9.46
N SER A 264 7.75 -4.20 -8.49
CA SER A 264 8.09 -2.76 -8.36
C SER A 264 8.78 -2.17 -9.60
N THR A 265 9.51 -2.99 -10.35
CA THR A 265 10.27 -2.57 -11.55
C THR A 265 9.41 -2.10 -12.72
N TYR A 266 8.13 -2.48 -12.81
CA TYR A 266 7.27 -2.11 -13.95
C TYR A 266 6.53 -0.77 -13.77
N LEU A 267 6.17 -0.38 -12.53
CA LEU A 267 5.50 0.91 -12.28
C LEU A 267 6.47 2.10 -12.22
N LEU A 268 7.65 1.89 -11.62
CA LEU A 268 8.68 2.95 -11.52
C LEU A 268 9.11 3.52 -12.88
N ILE A 269 8.92 2.77 -13.97
CA ILE A 269 9.26 3.22 -15.33
C ILE A 269 8.23 4.23 -15.88
N PHE A 270 6.94 4.10 -15.54
CA PHE A 270 5.90 5.00 -16.05
C PHE A 270 5.77 6.29 -15.22
N SER A 271 5.97 6.22 -13.90
CA SER A 271 5.88 7.40 -13.00
C SER A 271 6.97 8.47 -13.25
N LEU A 272 8.01 8.14 -14.02
CA LEU A 272 9.11 9.05 -14.37
C LEU A 272 8.85 9.90 -15.62
N GLN A 273 7.66 9.83 -16.23
CA GLN A 273 7.33 10.53 -17.49
C GLN A 273 6.32 11.69 -17.36
N VAL A 274 6.06 12.21 -16.14
CA VAL A 274 5.08 13.29 -15.82
C VAL A 274 5.72 14.51 -15.13
#